data_AF-A0A6L4YSN4-F1
#
_entry.id   AF-A0A6L4YSN4-F1
#
_cell.length_a   1.000
_cell.length_b   1.000
_cell.length_c   1.000
_cell.angle_alpha   90.00
_cell.angle_beta   90.00
_cell.angle_gamma   90.00
#
_symmetry.space_group_name_H-M   'P 1'
#
loop_
_entity.id
_entity.type
_entity.pdbx_description
1 polymer ?
#
loop_
_entity_poly.entity_id
_entity_poly.type
_entity_poly.pdbx_seq_one_letter_code
_entity_poly.pdbx_strand_id
1 'polypeptide(L)'
;MNRKTLFLTLITAGLLVAGNVMMTGCTKEGPAGKDGLNGADGADGADGTATCIECHAPDVVEIAATQYELSKHSYGEAAFEEAGSTTCGPCHLSEAFKYVCANNTPSTFTLNTTTNKYVNDYFVAPTAAYGEITCGTCHSSLHTTYETGDLALTTVAPVAMSMWAGAKTINLTADGGRSNLCVKCHQPRPFTASAADGNVLDYVGIANNPTALFYDPAGTGNKLKPGYRTHTHYGTAGAVFAGMGGVEFGSGYENSAHTALASCQDCHMSTMAGKAGGHTFFAKGNFNGCNGDGCHTDASATSDNLWVNPRAEIKSKLEALAAALQFNGIEIMNRNPDAEANLWASNTSNKYDGYLNIYDPINNPEGIDNNPTGTFQNPSPSNSWSQAQKDFNLTLPKITLTNAQMGSIINFQLCLRDYSLGIHNYKYTKKLLENSLAALGS
;
A
#
# COMPACT_ATOMS: atom_id res chain seq x y z
N MET A 1 -20.13 -15.91 52.10
CA MET A 1 -20.06 -14.49 52.50
C MET A 1 -18.86 -14.30 53.41
N ASN A 2 -17.84 -13.61 52.90
CA ASN A 2 -16.51 -13.50 53.50
C ASN A 2 -16.42 -12.17 54.26
N ARG A 3 -15.79 -12.17 55.44
CA ARG A 3 -15.61 -11.02 56.35
C ARG A 3 -15.07 -9.73 55.69
N LYS A 4 -14.45 -9.80 54.50
CA LYS A 4 -14.03 -8.62 53.73
C LYS A 4 -15.17 -7.83 53.09
N THR A 5 -16.33 -8.44 52.84
CA THR A 5 -17.48 -7.78 52.19
C THR A 5 -18.35 -6.98 53.17
N LEU A 6 -18.20 -7.17 54.49
CA LEU A 6 -18.96 -6.45 55.51
C LEU A 6 -18.30 -5.11 55.92
N PHE A 7 -16.98 -4.98 55.74
CA PHE A 7 -16.24 -3.78 56.12
C PHE A 7 -16.34 -2.64 55.09
N LEU A 8 -16.61 -2.95 53.82
CA LEU A 8 -16.68 -1.93 52.78
C LEU A 8 -18.05 -1.21 52.75
N THR A 9 -19.12 -1.89 53.17
CA THR A 9 -20.49 -1.32 53.16
C THR A 9 -20.75 -0.34 54.31
N LEU A 10 -20.00 -0.42 55.41
CA LEU A 10 -20.18 0.44 56.59
C LEU A 10 -19.46 1.80 56.47
N ILE A 11 -18.42 1.89 55.63
CA ILE A 11 -17.67 3.15 55.42
C ILE A 11 -18.42 4.10 54.46
N THR A 12 -19.18 3.56 53.50
CA THR A 12 -19.93 4.37 52.53
C THR A 12 -21.20 5.00 53.11
N ALA A 13 -21.77 4.43 54.18
CA ALA A 13 -22.96 4.98 54.84
C ALA A 13 -22.63 6.07 55.89
N GLY A 14 -21.40 6.08 56.43
CA GLY A 14 -20.99 7.03 57.48
C GLY A 14 -20.65 8.44 56.99
N LEU A 15 -20.24 8.60 55.72
CA LEU A 15 -19.87 9.91 55.18
C LEU A 15 -21.06 10.77 54.71
N LEU A 16 -22.26 10.21 54.58
CA LEU A 16 -23.42 10.95 54.08
C LEU A 16 -24.27 11.66 55.16
N VAL A 17 -23.97 11.46 56.45
CA VAL A 17 -24.83 12.00 57.55
C VAL A 17 -24.14 13.10 58.37
N ALA A 18 -22.84 13.37 58.15
CA ALA A 18 -22.08 14.38 58.91
C ALA A 18 -22.03 15.77 58.24
N GLY A 19 -22.93 16.06 57.29
CA GLY A 19 -22.98 17.33 56.56
C GLY A 19 -24.01 18.34 57.06
N ASN A 20 -24.82 18.00 58.07
CA ASN A 20 -25.88 18.87 58.54
C ASN A 20 -25.76 19.16 60.04
N VAL A 21 -25.80 20.46 60.34
CA VAL A 21 -25.92 21.10 61.66
C VAL A 21 -24.59 21.32 62.37
N MET A 22 -24.11 22.57 62.31
CA MET A 22 -23.96 23.48 63.48
C MET A 22 -23.30 24.78 63.01
N MET A 23 -23.79 25.90 63.53
CA MET A 23 -23.10 27.17 63.86
C MET A 23 -23.94 28.39 63.46
N THR A 24 -24.93 28.69 64.30
CA THR A 24 -25.46 30.04 64.48
C THR A 24 -24.49 30.85 65.33
N GLY A 25 -24.05 32.02 64.84
CA GLY A 25 -23.30 33.02 65.59
C GLY A 25 -23.74 34.42 65.19
N CYS A 26 -24.24 35.20 66.15
CA CYS A 26 -24.78 36.54 65.99
C CYS A 26 -23.71 37.57 65.61
N THR A 27 -23.86 38.25 64.48
CA THR A 27 -23.37 39.61 64.25
C THR A 27 -24.55 40.49 63.83
N LYS A 28 -24.65 41.66 64.47
CA LYS A 28 -25.74 42.63 64.29
C LYS A 28 -25.37 43.52 63.10
N GLU A 29 -25.87 43.20 61.92
CA GLU A 29 -25.69 44.00 60.69
C GLU A 29 -26.59 45.26 60.76
N GLY A 30 -26.01 46.43 60.48
CA GLY A 30 -26.79 47.64 60.16
C GLY A 30 -27.44 47.51 58.76
N PRO A 31 -28.33 48.44 58.37
CA PRO A 31 -28.87 48.41 57.00
C PRO A 31 -27.72 48.56 56.01
N ALA A 32 -27.61 47.63 55.06
CA ALA A 32 -26.70 47.75 53.93
C ALA A 32 -26.99 49.07 53.19
N GLY A 33 -25.94 49.83 52.89
CA GLY A 33 -26.05 50.97 51.98
C GLY A 33 -26.56 50.49 50.62
N LYS A 34 -27.33 51.32 49.91
CA LYS A 34 -27.82 50.99 48.57
C LYS A 34 -26.64 50.60 47.67
N ASP A 35 -26.71 49.42 47.06
CA ASP A 35 -25.77 48.99 46.05
C ASP A 35 -25.70 50.04 44.93
N GLY A 36 -24.48 50.40 44.53
CA GLY A 36 -24.29 51.16 43.30
C GLY A 36 -24.75 50.32 42.11
N LEU A 37 -25.35 50.95 41.11
CA LEU A 37 -25.68 50.28 39.84
C LEU A 37 -24.40 49.66 39.27
N ASN A 38 -24.39 48.35 39.06
CA ASN A 38 -23.34 47.69 38.28
C ASN A 38 -23.27 48.36 36.90
N GLY A 39 -22.07 48.72 36.46
CA GLY A 39 -21.85 49.16 35.09
C GLY A 39 -22.27 48.06 34.11
N ALA A 40 -22.74 48.44 32.92
CA ALA A 40 -23.02 47.46 31.88
C ALA A 40 -21.74 46.71 31.52
N ASP A 41 -21.81 45.38 31.48
CA ASP A 41 -20.71 44.57 30.98
C ASP A 41 -20.37 45.00 29.55
N GLY A 42 -19.08 45.04 29.23
CA GLY A 42 -18.63 45.26 27.85
C GLY A 42 -19.13 44.13 26.95
N ALA A 43 -19.31 44.41 25.66
CA ALA A 43 -19.64 43.35 24.70
C ALA A 43 -18.56 42.26 24.74
N ASP A 44 -18.99 40.99 24.83
CA ASP A 44 -18.08 39.85 24.72
C ASP A 44 -17.26 39.97 23.43
N GLY A 45 -15.96 39.68 23.52
CA GLY A 45 -15.11 39.61 22.33
C GLY A 45 -15.59 38.53 21.36
N ALA A 46 -15.34 38.71 20.07
CA ALA A 46 -15.64 37.67 19.08
C ALA A 46 -14.90 36.37 19.44
N ASP A 47 -15.63 35.25 19.51
CA ASP A 47 -15.11 33.96 19.93
C ASP A 47 -14.03 33.47 18.95
N GLY A 48 -12.76 33.49 19.37
CA GLY A 48 -11.61 33.11 18.54
C GLY A 48 -11.50 31.60 18.25
N THR A 49 -12.49 30.80 18.64
CA THR A 49 -12.53 29.34 18.55
C THR A 49 -13.52 28.81 17.52
N ALA A 50 -14.35 29.68 16.92
CA ALA A 50 -15.38 29.27 15.97
C ALA A 50 -14.79 28.54 14.75
N THR A 51 -13.69 29.05 14.19
CA THR A 51 -12.99 28.43 13.06
C THR A 51 -12.30 27.11 13.45
N CYS A 52 -11.89 26.94 14.71
CA CYS A 52 -11.33 25.69 15.21
C CYS A 52 -12.40 24.59 15.29
N ILE A 53 -13.62 24.94 15.72
CA ILE A 53 -14.75 24.01 15.86
C ILE A 53 -15.25 23.54 14.50
N GLU A 54 -15.13 24.35 13.44
CA GLU A 54 -15.45 23.92 12.06
C GLU A 54 -14.66 22.69 11.62
N CYS A 55 -13.40 22.54 12.08
CA CYS A 55 -12.54 21.41 11.76
C CYS A 55 -12.56 20.33 12.85
N HIS A 56 -12.60 20.72 14.13
CA HIS A 56 -12.56 19.81 15.28
C HIS A 56 -13.95 19.39 15.77
N ALA A 57 -14.93 19.32 14.87
CA ALA A 57 -16.23 18.73 15.17
C ALA A 57 -16.18 17.19 15.09
N PRO A 58 -17.04 16.48 15.85
CA PRO A 58 -17.13 15.02 15.84
C PRO A 58 -17.29 14.40 14.44
N ASP A 59 -18.01 15.09 13.55
CA ASP A 59 -18.32 14.65 12.19
C ASP A 59 -17.28 15.06 11.13
N VAL A 60 -16.21 15.76 11.53
CA VAL A 60 -15.13 16.20 10.64
C VAL A 60 -13.81 15.49 10.97
N VAL A 61 -12.90 16.10 11.75
CA VAL A 61 -11.58 15.51 11.99
C VAL A 61 -11.61 14.40 13.04
N GLU A 62 -12.51 14.43 14.04
CA GLU A 62 -12.52 13.40 15.10
C GLU A 62 -12.93 12.02 14.55
N ILE A 63 -13.96 11.96 13.71
CA ILE A 63 -14.33 10.72 13.02
C ILE A 63 -13.20 10.26 12.09
N ALA A 64 -12.55 11.17 11.36
CA ALA A 64 -11.44 10.83 10.48
C ALA A 64 -10.25 10.26 11.27
N ALA A 65 -9.90 10.85 12.41
CA ALA A 65 -8.84 10.37 13.29
C ALA A 65 -9.16 8.97 13.83
N THR A 66 -10.38 8.75 14.32
CA THR A 66 -10.83 7.43 14.82
C THR A 66 -10.79 6.37 13.71
N GLN A 67 -11.20 6.71 12.49
CA GLN A 67 -11.09 5.82 11.34
C GLN A 67 -9.63 5.52 10.98
N TYR A 68 -8.77 6.54 11.06
CA TYR A 68 -7.36 6.42 10.71
C TYR A 68 -6.61 5.44 11.63
N GLU A 69 -6.97 5.33 12.90
CA GLU A 69 -6.40 4.32 13.83
C GLU A 69 -6.58 2.88 13.32
N LEU A 70 -7.59 2.62 12.49
CA LEU A 70 -7.85 1.32 11.86
C LEU A 70 -7.14 1.13 10.52
N SER A 71 -6.38 2.12 10.05
CA SER A 71 -5.60 2.07 8.82
C SER A 71 -4.25 1.40 9.03
N LYS A 72 -3.80 0.62 8.04
CA LYS A 72 -2.40 0.11 8.00
C LYS A 72 -1.37 1.23 7.95
N HIS A 73 -1.75 2.44 7.54
CA HIS A 73 -0.86 3.61 7.63
C HIS A 73 -0.64 4.05 9.09
N SER A 74 -1.56 3.75 9.99
CA SER A 74 -1.42 4.07 11.43
C SER A 74 -0.76 2.94 12.22
N TYR A 75 -1.19 1.69 12.05
CA TYR A 75 -0.69 0.57 12.88
C TYR A 75 0.41 -0.28 12.23
N GLY A 76 0.71 -0.04 10.95
CA GLY A 76 1.69 -0.84 10.20
C GLY A 76 3.13 -0.53 10.61
N GLU A 77 3.99 -1.54 10.52
CA GLU A 77 5.38 -1.44 10.99
C GLU A 77 6.35 -0.89 9.92
N ALA A 78 5.91 -0.76 8.67
CA ALA A 78 6.78 -0.39 7.55
C ALA A 78 7.51 0.96 7.76
N ALA A 79 6.87 1.93 8.41
CA ALA A 79 7.53 3.20 8.73
C ALA A 79 8.63 3.03 9.79
N PHE A 80 8.44 2.12 10.74
CA PHE A 80 9.45 1.79 11.74
C PHE A 80 10.61 1.02 11.10
N GLU A 81 10.31 -0.03 10.32
CA GLU A 81 11.29 -0.88 9.64
C GLU A 81 12.20 -0.10 8.70
N GLU A 82 11.63 0.88 7.97
CA GLU A 82 12.35 1.64 6.94
C GLU A 82 12.92 2.96 7.46
N ALA A 83 12.79 3.26 8.76
CA ALA A 83 13.34 4.47 9.35
C ALA A 83 14.86 4.59 9.09
N GLY A 84 15.29 5.77 8.64
CA GLY A 84 16.67 6.04 8.22
C GLY A 84 17.00 5.61 6.79
N SER A 85 16.14 4.85 6.10
CA SER A 85 16.33 4.48 4.71
C SER A 85 16.08 5.66 3.77
N THR A 86 17.12 6.15 3.11
CA THR A 86 17.00 7.25 2.14
C THR A 86 16.30 6.83 0.85
N THR A 87 16.22 5.53 0.56
CA THR A 87 15.69 4.99 -0.70
C THR A 87 14.36 4.25 -0.56
N CYS A 88 13.99 3.82 0.66
CA CYS A 88 12.64 3.33 0.97
C CYS A 88 11.79 4.43 1.62
N GLY A 89 12.44 5.37 2.33
CA GLY A 89 11.83 6.52 2.96
C GLY A 89 10.79 7.26 2.12
N PRO A 90 11.06 7.62 0.85
CA PRO A 90 10.10 8.33 -0.01
C PRO A 90 8.67 7.77 -0.02
N CYS A 91 8.50 6.45 0.17
CA CYS A 91 7.19 5.80 0.16
C CYS A 91 6.72 5.35 1.55
N HIS A 92 7.64 5.13 2.50
CA HIS A 92 7.34 4.52 3.80
C HIS A 92 7.38 5.48 4.98
N LEU A 93 7.91 6.71 4.79
CA LEU A 93 8.13 7.67 5.88
C LEU A 93 7.49 9.03 5.55
N SER A 94 6.84 9.64 6.54
CA SER A 94 6.08 10.88 6.36
C SER A 94 6.94 12.06 5.94
N GLU A 95 8.06 12.31 6.62
CA GLU A 95 8.91 13.47 6.30
C GLU A 95 9.62 13.28 4.97
N ALA A 96 10.00 12.04 4.65
CA ALA A 96 10.59 11.71 3.36
C ALA A 96 9.57 11.90 2.21
N PHE A 97 8.32 11.48 2.41
CA PHE A 97 7.25 11.70 1.44
C PHE A 97 7.00 13.20 1.20
N LYS A 98 6.87 13.99 2.27
CA LYS A 98 6.73 15.45 2.17
C LYS A 98 7.94 16.07 1.48
N TYR A 99 9.14 15.60 1.79
CA TYR A 99 10.37 16.05 1.15
C TYR A 99 10.34 15.81 -0.37
N VAL A 100 9.98 14.60 -0.83
CA VAL A 100 9.96 14.34 -2.28
C VAL A 100 8.88 15.12 -3.01
N CYS A 101 7.77 15.43 -2.34
CA CYS A 101 6.73 16.31 -2.89
C CYS A 101 7.22 17.75 -2.98
N ALA A 102 7.75 18.31 -1.89
CA ALA A 102 8.21 19.69 -1.81
C ALA A 102 9.39 19.99 -2.75
N ASN A 103 10.30 19.03 -2.93
CA ASN A 103 11.49 19.20 -3.76
C ASN A 103 11.32 18.70 -5.19
N ASN A 104 10.14 18.16 -5.54
CA ASN A 104 9.91 17.49 -6.81
C ASN A 104 11.03 16.49 -7.17
N THR A 105 11.38 15.62 -6.21
CA THR A 105 12.51 14.70 -6.35
C THR A 105 12.39 13.87 -7.63
N PRO A 106 13.41 13.87 -8.51
CA PRO A 106 13.36 13.16 -9.78
C PRO A 106 13.16 11.65 -9.60
N SER A 107 12.38 11.05 -10.49
CA SER A 107 12.21 9.59 -10.57
C SER A 107 13.13 8.94 -11.61
N THR A 108 14.22 9.61 -11.96
CA THR A 108 15.19 9.22 -13.00
C THR A 108 16.26 8.26 -12.47
N PHE A 109 17.05 7.73 -13.39
CA PHE A 109 18.25 6.96 -13.09
C PHE A 109 19.45 7.63 -13.74
N THR A 110 20.46 7.97 -12.95
CA THR A 110 21.67 8.66 -13.43
C THR A 110 22.88 7.74 -13.38
N LEU A 111 23.68 7.72 -14.45
CA LEU A 111 24.92 6.96 -14.50
C LEU A 111 25.96 7.58 -13.57
N ASN A 112 26.39 6.84 -12.56
CA ASN A 112 27.58 7.16 -11.80
C ASN A 112 28.82 6.75 -12.60
N THR A 113 29.55 7.73 -13.12
CA THR A 113 30.73 7.51 -13.98
C THR A 113 31.92 6.87 -13.25
N THR A 114 31.95 6.91 -11.93
CA THR A 114 33.01 6.28 -11.11
C THR A 114 32.79 4.79 -10.97
N THR A 115 31.54 4.37 -10.71
CA THR A 115 31.19 2.95 -10.57
C THR A 115 30.75 2.31 -11.88
N ASN A 116 30.51 3.12 -12.91
CA ASN A 116 29.86 2.76 -14.16
C ASN A 116 28.51 2.03 -13.93
N LYS A 117 27.77 2.47 -12.92
CA LYS A 117 26.44 1.95 -12.57
C LYS A 117 25.41 3.07 -12.47
N TYR A 118 24.18 2.79 -12.87
CA TYR A 118 23.06 3.69 -12.67
C TYR A 118 22.61 3.69 -11.21
N VAL A 119 22.22 4.86 -10.73
CA VAL A 119 21.66 5.08 -9.40
C VAL A 119 20.26 5.65 -9.57
N ASN A 120 19.32 5.20 -8.74
CA ASN A 120 17.98 5.77 -8.69
C ASN A 120 18.01 7.14 -7.99
N ASP A 121 17.56 8.18 -8.68
CA ASP A 121 17.54 9.55 -8.18
C ASP A 121 16.36 9.82 -7.23
N TYR A 122 15.43 8.85 -7.10
CA TYR A 122 14.28 8.94 -6.20
C TYR A 122 14.67 8.55 -4.76
N PHE A 123 15.39 9.45 -4.09
CA PHE A 123 15.83 9.29 -2.70
C PHE A 123 15.69 10.62 -1.93
N VAL A 124 15.82 10.55 -0.61
CA VAL A 124 15.83 11.74 0.27
C VAL A 124 17.17 11.92 0.99
N ALA A 125 17.41 13.13 1.49
CA ALA A 125 18.51 13.36 2.42
C ALA A 125 18.32 12.51 3.70
N PRO A 126 19.40 12.01 4.35
CA PRO A 126 19.30 11.26 5.60
C PRO A 126 18.53 12.00 6.69
N THR A 127 18.63 13.34 6.72
CA THR A 127 17.91 14.22 7.66
C THR A 127 16.41 14.33 7.40
N ALA A 128 15.88 13.68 6.37
CA ALA A 128 14.45 13.60 6.05
C ALA A 128 13.91 12.16 6.08
N ALA A 129 14.76 11.15 6.30
CA ALA A 129 14.39 9.74 6.28
C ALA A 129 13.79 9.28 7.62
N TYR A 130 12.68 9.89 8.06
CA TYR A 130 11.99 9.53 9.31
C TYR A 130 10.50 9.90 9.30
N GLY A 131 9.80 9.48 10.36
CA GLY A 131 8.42 9.86 10.65
C GLY A 131 7.40 8.81 10.21
N GLU A 132 6.51 8.45 11.13
CA GLU A 132 5.34 7.60 10.85
C GLU A 132 4.36 8.31 9.91
N ILE A 133 3.59 7.55 9.14
CA ILE A 133 2.53 8.12 8.30
C ILE A 133 1.45 8.68 9.22
N THR A 134 1.05 9.93 8.99
CA THR A 134 0.08 10.68 9.81
C THR A 134 -0.86 11.48 8.92
N CYS A 135 -1.84 12.16 9.52
CA CYS A 135 -2.68 13.13 8.80
C CYS A 135 -1.83 14.16 8.03
N GLY A 136 -0.74 14.63 8.64
CA GLY A 136 0.20 15.59 8.05
C GLY A 136 0.99 15.04 6.84
N THR A 137 1.02 13.72 6.63
CA THR A 137 1.59 13.15 5.41
C THR A 137 0.71 13.43 4.20
N CYS A 138 -0.61 13.29 4.37
CA CYS A 138 -1.60 13.50 3.31
C CYS A 138 -2.05 14.95 3.21
N HIS A 139 -2.10 15.67 4.34
CA HIS A 139 -2.51 17.05 4.47
C HIS A 139 -1.34 17.88 5.05
N SER A 140 -0.33 18.18 4.23
CA SER A 140 0.91 18.80 4.72
C SER A 140 0.77 20.22 5.28
N SER A 141 -0.38 20.86 5.05
CA SER A 141 -0.63 22.26 5.42
C SER A 141 -1.53 22.41 6.66
N LEU A 142 -1.75 21.34 7.43
CA LEU A 142 -2.55 21.43 8.66
C LEU A 142 -2.02 22.51 9.61
N HIS A 143 -2.93 23.38 10.08
CA HIS A 143 -2.66 24.51 10.98
C HIS A 143 -1.67 25.56 10.46
N THR A 144 -1.58 25.73 9.13
CA THR A 144 -0.77 26.81 8.53
C THR A 144 -1.53 28.13 8.47
N THR A 145 -2.82 28.08 8.18
CA THR A 145 -3.69 29.27 8.05
C THR A 145 -4.87 29.24 9.01
N TYR A 146 -5.19 28.08 9.59
CA TYR A 146 -6.40 27.84 10.39
C TYR A 146 -7.70 28.03 9.60
N GLU A 147 -7.63 27.81 8.28
CA GLU A 147 -8.77 27.84 7.36
C GLU A 147 -8.96 26.45 6.71
N THR A 148 -10.10 26.23 6.06
CA THR A 148 -10.41 24.95 5.37
C THR A 148 -9.38 24.56 4.30
N GLY A 149 -8.63 25.54 3.77
CA GLY A 149 -7.51 25.31 2.85
C GLY A 149 -6.37 24.48 3.44
N ASP A 150 -6.24 24.42 4.77
CA ASP A 150 -5.23 23.59 5.47
C ASP A 150 -5.47 22.08 5.25
N LEU A 151 -6.68 21.67 4.86
CA LEU A 151 -7.02 20.29 4.49
C LEU A 151 -6.60 19.93 3.05
N ALA A 152 -5.93 20.83 2.32
CA ALA A 152 -5.42 20.51 0.99
C ALA A 152 -4.49 19.29 1.03
N LEU A 153 -4.54 18.47 -0.02
CA LEU A 153 -3.65 17.32 -0.15
C LEU A 153 -2.22 17.80 -0.41
N THR A 154 -1.25 17.10 0.20
CA THR A 154 0.20 17.35 0.03
C THR A 154 0.61 17.40 -1.45
N THR A 155 -0.06 16.60 -2.30
CA THR A 155 0.07 16.70 -3.74
C THR A 155 -1.17 16.17 -4.45
N VAL A 156 -1.50 16.80 -5.58
CA VAL A 156 -2.41 16.28 -6.61
C VAL A 156 -1.72 16.20 -7.98
N ALA A 157 -0.40 16.43 -8.00
CA ALA A 157 0.38 16.51 -9.22
C ALA A 157 0.54 15.13 -9.89
N PRO A 158 0.65 15.08 -11.23
CA PRO A 158 0.98 13.85 -11.94
C PRO A 158 2.24 13.16 -11.37
N VAL A 159 2.20 11.83 -11.30
CA VAL A 159 3.27 11.01 -10.71
C VAL A 159 4.17 10.48 -11.80
N ALA A 160 5.37 11.05 -11.96
CA ALA A 160 6.45 10.41 -12.71
C ALA A 160 6.86 9.12 -11.97
N MET A 161 6.90 8.01 -12.70
CA MET A 161 6.98 6.69 -12.09
C MET A 161 8.43 6.18 -12.08
N SER A 162 8.92 5.86 -10.88
CA SER A 162 10.31 5.40 -10.69
C SER A 162 10.62 4.08 -11.40
N MET A 163 9.60 3.23 -11.61
CA MET A 163 9.77 1.96 -12.29
C MET A 163 10.18 2.06 -13.77
N TRP A 164 9.95 3.22 -14.40
CA TRP A 164 10.36 3.51 -15.77
C TRP A 164 11.39 4.64 -15.85
N ALA A 165 12.14 4.88 -14.76
CA ALA A 165 13.08 6.00 -14.68
C ALA A 165 12.45 7.35 -15.06
N GLY A 166 11.18 7.56 -14.72
CA GLY A 166 10.42 8.77 -15.04
C GLY A 166 9.91 8.88 -16.47
N ALA A 167 10.16 7.88 -17.34
CA ALA A 167 9.73 7.91 -18.74
C ALA A 167 8.20 7.76 -18.94
N LYS A 168 7.49 7.29 -17.91
CA LYS A 168 6.03 7.22 -17.90
C LYS A 168 5.50 7.94 -16.65
N THR A 169 4.34 8.56 -16.82
CA THR A 169 3.66 9.35 -15.78
C THR A 169 2.24 8.84 -15.62
N ILE A 170 1.81 8.63 -14.37
CA ILE A 170 0.40 8.39 -14.04
C ILE A 170 -0.24 9.72 -13.67
N ASN A 171 -1.40 10.00 -14.26
CA ASN A 171 -2.21 11.16 -13.90
C ASN A 171 -3.69 10.77 -13.87
N LEU A 172 -4.24 10.62 -12.67
CA LEU A 172 -5.62 10.25 -12.43
C LEU A 172 -6.43 11.54 -12.20
N THR A 173 -7.00 12.10 -13.25
CA THR A 173 -7.58 13.46 -13.23
C THR A 173 -8.93 13.58 -12.54
N ALA A 174 -9.60 12.46 -12.24
CA ALA A 174 -10.86 12.45 -11.48
C ALA A 174 -10.68 13.19 -10.14
N ASP A 175 -11.73 13.90 -9.72
CA ASP A 175 -11.79 14.73 -8.51
C ASP A 175 -10.60 15.69 -8.36
N GLY A 176 -10.11 16.25 -9.47
CA GLY A 176 -9.02 17.21 -9.45
C GLY A 176 -7.65 16.61 -9.13
N GLY A 177 -7.42 15.33 -9.45
CA GLY A 177 -6.10 14.72 -9.29
C GLY A 177 -5.85 14.08 -7.92
N ARG A 178 -6.87 13.99 -7.06
CA ARG A 178 -6.69 13.55 -5.65
C ARG A 178 -6.10 12.16 -5.51
N SER A 179 -6.36 11.27 -6.47
CA SER A 179 -5.78 9.92 -6.47
C SER A 179 -4.28 9.90 -6.76
N ASN A 180 -3.72 10.97 -7.34
CA ASN A 180 -2.27 11.07 -7.56
C ASN A 180 -1.49 11.06 -6.24
N LEU A 181 -2.09 11.57 -5.14
CA LEU A 181 -1.52 11.43 -3.79
C LEU A 181 -1.25 9.97 -3.44
N CYS A 182 -2.26 9.11 -3.62
CA CYS A 182 -2.19 7.69 -3.28
C CYS A 182 -1.17 6.98 -4.19
N VAL A 183 -1.20 7.25 -5.50
CA VAL A 183 -0.31 6.63 -6.48
C VAL A 183 1.16 6.97 -6.23
N LYS A 184 1.46 8.15 -5.66
CA LYS A 184 2.84 8.55 -5.36
C LYS A 184 3.56 7.56 -4.45
N CYS A 185 2.86 6.90 -3.52
CA CYS A 185 3.38 5.79 -2.72
C CYS A 185 2.97 4.41 -3.25
N HIS A 186 1.72 4.25 -3.70
CA HIS A 186 1.20 3.02 -4.31
C HIS A 186 1.60 2.92 -5.79
N GLN A 187 2.91 3.00 -6.03
CA GLN A 187 3.55 2.70 -7.31
C GLN A 187 4.48 1.49 -7.15
N PRO A 188 4.57 0.60 -8.16
CA PRO A 188 5.60 -0.43 -8.17
C PRO A 188 7.00 0.20 -8.19
N ARG A 189 7.97 -0.47 -7.56
CA ARG A 189 9.40 -0.11 -7.69
C ARG A 189 10.01 -0.73 -8.95
N PRO A 190 11.07 -0.11 -9.52
CA PRO A 190 11.77 -0.65 -10.68
C PRO A 190 12.38 -2.02 -10.41
N PHE A 191 12.24 -2.93 -11.37
CA PHE A 191 13.25 -3.96 -11.55
C PHE A 191 14.48 -3.32 -12.18
N THR A 192 15.65 -3.62 -11.64
CA THR A 192 16.92 -3.12 -12.16
C THR A 192 17.77 -4.26 -12.72
N ALA A 193 18.64 -3.93 -13.66
CA ALA A 193 19.68 -4.80 -14.19
C ALA A 193 20.81 -4.96 -13.15
N SER A 194 20.46 -5.46 -11.96
CA SER A 194 21.33 -5.51 -10.78
C SER A 194 22.58 -6.39 -10.96
N ALA A 195 22.52 -7.36 -11.89
CA ALA A 195 23.66 -8.18 -12.28
C ALA A 195 24.50 -7.56 -13.42
N ALA A 196 24.10 -6.40 -13.94
CA ALA A 196 24.80 -5.61 -14.95
C ALA A 196 25.05 -4.17 -14.45
N ASP A 197 24.58 -3.16 -15.18
CA ASP A 197 24.82 -1.73 -14.95
C ASP A 197 23.89 -1.09 -13.91
N GLY A 198 22.92 -1.82 -13.38
CA GLY A 198 21.97 -1.32 -12.38
C GLY A 198 20.87 -0.40 -12.92
N ASN A 199 20.77 -0.22 -14.24
CA ASN A 199 19.69 0.58 -14.83
C ASN A 199 18.33 -0.12 -14.69
N VAL A 200 17.23 0.60 -14.90
CA VAL A 200 15.89 -0.02 -14.97
C VAL A 200 15.81 -1.04 -16.11
N LEU A 201 15.06 -2.12 -15.92
CA LEU A 201 14.83 -3.09 -16.98
C LEU A 201 13.98 -2.48 -18.11
N ASP A 202 14.43 -2.64 -19.34
CA ASP A 202 13.69 -2.23 -20.54
C ASP A 202 12.54 -3.21 -20.85
N TYR A 203 11.34 -2.89 -20.36
CA TYR A 203 10.15 -3.71 -20.59
C TYR A 203 9.74 -3.79 -22.06
N VAL A 204 9.99 -2.73 -22.84
CA VAL A 204 9.69 -2.73 -24.29
C VAL A 204 10.64 -3.69 -25.00
N GLY A 205 11.92 -3.64 -24.66
CA GLY A 205 12.92 -4.58 -25.17
C GLY A 205 12.62 -6.04 -24.80
N ILE A 206 12.16 -6.30 -23.57
CA ILE A 206 11.71 -7.63 -23.13
C ILE A 206 10.53 -8.10 -23.97
N ALA A 207 9.50 -7.26 -24.14
CA ALA A 207 8.30 -7.61 -24.90
C ALA A 207 8.59 -7.86 -26.39
N ASN A 208 9.48 -7.07 -26.99
CA ASN A 208 9.82 -7.17 -28.42
C ASN A 208 10.75 -8.34 -28.76
N ASN A 209 11.42 -8.95 -27.76
CA ASN A 209 12.36 -10.05 -27.98
C ASN A 209 12.01 -11.26 -27.10
N PRO A 210 10.80 -11.83 -27.19
CA PRO A 210 10.28 -12.79 -26.22
C PRO A 210 11.10 -14.07 -26.10
N THR A 211 11.75 -14.52 -27.18
CA THR A 211 12.55 -15.75 -27.22
C THR A 211 13.98 -15.57 -26.74
N ALA A 212 14.46 -14.34 -26.56
CA ALA A 212 15.83 -14.10 -26.09
C ALA A 212 15.99 -14.57 -24.64
N LEU A 213 17.18 -15.05 -24.30
CA LEU A 213 17.51 -15.45 -22.94
C LEU A 213 17.60 -14.21 -22.05
N PHE A 214 16.76 -14.17 -21.02
CA PHE A 214 16.82 -13.15 -19.96
C PHE A 214 17.83 -13.55 -18.89
N TYR A 215 17.80 -14.83 -18.49
CA TYR A 215 18.70 -15.41 -17.51
C TYR A 215 19.16 -16.80 -17.95
N ASP A 216 20.48 -17.00 -17.98
CA ASP A 216 21.13 -18.29 -18.18
C ASP A 216 22.15 -18.50 -17.05
N PRO A 217 22.05 -19.57 -16.25
CA PRO A 217 22.96 -19.83 -15.13
C PRO A 217 24.41 -20.07 -15.57
N ALA A 218 24.65 -20.42 -16.84
CA ALA A 218 25.98 -20.55 -17.41
C ALA A 218 26.43 -19.29 -18.19
N GLY A 219 25.52 -18.35 -18.44
CA GLY A 219 25.76 -17.16 -19.24
C GLY A 219 26.42 -16.01 -18.46
N THR A 220 27.13 -15.15 -19.18
CA THR A 220 27.82 -13.96 -18.61
C THR A 220 27.06 -12.64 -18.82
N GLY A 221 25.97 -12.65 -19.61
CA GLY A 221 25.19 -11.45 -19.98
C GLY A 221 23.91 -11.23 -19.17
N ASN A 222 23.77 -11.87 -18.00
CA ASN A 222 22.55 -11.81 -17.20
C ASN A 222 22.28 -10.39 -16.68
N LYS A 223 21.09 -9.85 -16.95
CA LYS A 223 20.68 -8.53 -16.43
C LYS A 223 20.32 -8.60 -14.94
N LEU A 224 19.67 -9.67 -14.52
CA LEU A 224 19.25 -9.92 -13.14
C LEU A 224 19.40 -11.41 -12.83
N LYS A 225 19.82 -11.74 -11.61
CA LYS A 225 19.83 -13.12 -11.11
C LYS A 225 18.54 -13.36 -10.33
N PRO A 226 17.71 -14.36 -10.70
CA PRO A 226 16.46 -14.60 -10.01
C PRO A 226 16.74 -15.20 -8.63
N GLY A 227 16.08 -14.68 -7.61
CA GLY A 227 16.07 -15.22 -6.25
C GLY A 227 14.64 -15.31 -5.74
N TYR A 228 14.45 -15.91 -4.56
CA TYR A 228 13.12 -16.05 -3.93
C TYR A 228 12.36 -14.70 -3.92
N ARG A 229 13.03 -13.63 -3.48
CA ARG A 229 12.48 -12.26 -3.41
C ARG A 229 12.62 -11.45 -4.71
N THR A 230 12.85 -12.08 -5.87
CA THR A 230 12.75 -11.37 -7.15
C THR A 230 11.28 -11.18 -7.48
N HIS A 231 10.72 -10.03 -7.10
CA HIS A 231 9.31 -9.73 -7.32
C HIS A 231 9.03 -8.26 -7.63
N THR A 232 7.87 -8.03 -8.25
CA THR A 232 7.28 -6.69 -8.32
C THR A 232 7.01 -6.21 -6.90
N HIS A 233 7.72 -5.16 -6.46
CA HIS A 233 7.52 -4.60 -5.13
C HIS A 233 6.07 -4.14 -4.95
N TYR A 234 5.58 -4.12 -3.69
CA TYR A 234 4.21 -3.74 -3.37
C TYR A 234 3.85 -2.34 -3.89
N GLY A 235 2.54 -2.06 -4.00
CA GLY A 235 2.03 -0.79 -4.55
C GLY A 235 1.59 -0.90 -6.01
N THR A 236 1.14 -2.07 -6.47
CA THR A 236 0.78 -2.28 -7.89
C THR A 236 -0.59 -1.69 -8.27
N ALA A 237 -1.46 -1.42 -7.29
CA ALA A 237 -2.81 -0.92 -7.51
C ALA A 237 -2.86 0.37 -8.36
N GLY A 238 -1.98 1.34 -8.08
CA GLY A 238 -1.95 2.60 -8.84
C GLY A 238 -1.60 2.38 -10.32
N ALA A 239 -0.63 1.52 -10.60
CA ALA A 239 -0.23 1.20 -11.96
C ALA A 239 -1.30 0.39 -12.71
N VAL A 240 -1.91 -0.61 -12.06
CA VAL A 240 -2.99 -1.40 -12.67
C VAL A 240 -4.22 -0.55 -12.92
N PHE A 241 -4.63 0.28 -11.96
CA PHE A 241 -5.73 1.23 -12.15
C PHE A 241 -5.46 2.15 -13.35
N ALA A 242 -4.25 2.70 -13.47
CA ALA A 242 -3.88 3.54 -14.62
C ALA A 242 -3.80 2.77 -15.97
N GLY A 243 -3.88 1.44 -15.97
CA GLY A 243 -3.73 0.63 -17.18
C GLY A 243 -2.28 0.48 -17.63
N MET A 244 -1.37 0.41 -16.67
CA MET A 244 0.08 0.40 -16.90
C MET A 244 0.76 -0.59 -15.95
N GLY A 245 2.09 -0.59 -15.91
CA GLY A 245 2.90 -1.35 -14.94
C GLY A 245 3.41 -2.70 -15.45
N GLY A 246 2.79 -3.25 -16.49
CA GLY A 246 3.16 -4.57 -17.04
C GLY A 246 4.24 -4.51 -18.12
N VAL A 247 4.78 -5.69 -18.44
CA VAL A 247 5.46 -5.96 -19.70
C VAL A 247 4.39 -6.22 -20.75
N GLU A 248 4.16 -5.25 -21.62
CA GLU A 248 3.06 -5.27 -22.59
C GLU A 248 3.44 -6.06 -23.85
N PHE A 249 3.20 -7.37 -23.83
CA PHE A 249 3.31 -8.21 -25.03
C PHE A 249 2.16 -7.90 -26.01
N GLY A 250 2.46 -7.69 -27.29
CA GLY A 250 1.42 -7.47 -28.30
C GLY A 250 0.66 -6.15 -28.14
N SER A 251 -0.64 -6.14 -28.46
CA SER A 251 -1.49 -4.94 -28.48
C SER A 251 -2.90 -5.22 -27.95
N GLY A 252 -3.77 -4.20 -27.96
CA GLY A 252 -5.19 -4.31 -27.59
C GLY A 252 -5.50 -4.00 -26.12
N TYR A 253 -4.59 -3.33 -25.42
CA TYR A 253 -4.80 -2.88 -24.04
C TYR A 253 -5.87 -1.80 -23.99
N GLU A 254 -6.87 -2.00 -23.12
CA GLU A 254 -7.95 -1.05 -22.87
C GLU A 254 -8.12 -0.82 -21.38
N ASN A 255 -8.60 0.37 -21.02
CA ASN A 255 -8.91 0.73 -19.65
C ASN A 255 -10.39 0.57 -19.32
N SER A 256 -10.65 0.23 -18.07
CA SER A 256 -12.00 0.23 -17.49
C SER A 256 -12.51 1.65 -17.32
N ALA A 257 -13.83 1.84 -17.33
CA ALA A 257 -14.44 3.19 -17.25
C ALA A 257 -14.06 3.94 -15.97
N HIS A 258 -13.86 3.22 -14.85
CA HIS A 258 -13.44 3.80 -13.57
C HIS A 258 -12.16 4.65 -13.67
N THR A 259 -11.25 4.31 -14.57
CA THR A 259 -9.98 5.04 -14.75
C THR A 259 -10.17 6.51 -15.17
N ALA A 260 -11.32 6.84 -15.76
CA ALA A 260 -11.67 8.18 -16.20
C ALA A 260 -12.77 8.83 -15.34
N LEU A 261 -13.56 8.03 -14.62
CA LEU A 261 -14.78 8.49 -13.93
C LEU A 261 -14.67 8.51 -12.42
N ALA A 262 -13.76 7.73 -11.83
CA ALA A 262 -13.68 7.55 -10.39
C ALA A 262 -12.27 7.83 -9.86
N SER A 263 -12.20 8.24 -8.61
CA SER A 263 -10.99 8.35 -7.82
C SER A 263 -10.84 7.16 -6.89
N CYS A 264 -9.62 6.91 -6.39
CA CYS A 264 -9.36 5.94 -5.33
C CYS A 264 -10.27 6.19 -4.11
N GLN A 265 -10.51 7.47 -3.81
CA GLN A 265 -11.28 7.92 -2.66
C GLN A 265 -12.76 7.52 -2.77
N ASP A 266 -13.36 7.53 -3.96
CA ASP A 266 -14.76 7.14 -4.17
C ASP A 266 -15.07 5.73 -3.65
N CYS A 267 -14.09 4.82 -3.74
CA CYS A 267 -14.22 3.44 -3.26
C CYS A 267 -13.61 3.26 -1.87
N HIS A 268 -12.34 3.65 -1.70
CA HIS A 268 -11.56 3.36 -0.50
C HIS A 268 -11.89 4.26 0.69
N MET A 269 -12.43 5.46 0.41
CA MET A 269 -12.86 6.43 1.41
C MET A 269 -14.37 6.67 1.41
N SER A 270 -15.14 5.79 0.74
CA SER A 270 -16.60 5.78 0.84
C SER A 270 -17.07 5.66 2.30
N THR A 271 -18.35 5.96 2.57
CA THR A 271 -18.91 5.84 3.92
C THR A 271 -18.54 4.51 4.56
N MET A 272 -17.95 4.59 5.75
CA MET A 272 -17.38 3.43 6.42
C MET A 272 -18.48 2.41 6.77
N ALA A 273 -18.22 1.14 6.46
CA ALA A 273 -19.02 0.00 6.89
C ALA A 273 -18.09 -1.04 7.53
N GLY A 274 -18.29 -1.35 8.81
CA GLY A 274 -17.38 -2.22 9.56
C GLY A 274 -16.00 -1.59 9.69
N LYS A 275 -14.96 -2.21 9.10
CA LYS A 275 -13.57 -1.71 9.09
C LYS A 275 -13.11 -1.16 7.73
N ALA A 276 -14.04 -0.96 6.80
CA ALA A 276 -13.76 -0.57 5.42
C ALA A 276 -14.45 0.74 5.06
N GLY A 277 -13.79 1.60 4.28
CA GLY A 277 -14.22 2.97 3.94
C GLY A 277 -13.59 4.04 4.84
N GLY A 278 -13.93 5.30 4.60
CA GLY A 278 -13.39 6.45 5.34
C GLY A 278 -11.85 6.49 5.35
N HIS A 279 -11.28 6.99 6.44
CA HIS A 279 -9.82 7.07 6.62
C HIS A 279 -9.17 5.74 7.02
N THR A 280 -9.88 4.59 6.94
CA THR A 280 -9.22 3.28 6.98
C THR A 280 -8.55 2.94 5.64
N PHE A 281 -8.99 3.59 4.55
CA PHE A 281 -8.58 3.37 3.16
C PHE A 281 -8.77 1.93 2.65
N PHE A 282 -9.50 1.10 3.37
CA PHE A 282 -9.73 -0.29 3.03
C PHE A 282 -11.09 -0.43 2.33
N ALA A 283 -11.14 -0.97 1.11
CA ALA A 283 -12.41 -1.10 0.38
C ALA A 283 -13.04 -2.50 0.49
N LYS A 284 -12.30 -3.52 0.94
CA LYS A 284 -12.76 -4.91 0.86
C LYS A 284 -14.03 -5.14 1.70
N GLY A 285 -15.08 -5.59 1.02
CA GLY A 285 -16.37 -5.88 1.65
C GLY A 285 -17.27 -4.66 1.85
N ASN A 286 -16.80 -3.45 1.52
CA ASN A 286 -17.62 -2.25 1.51
C ASN A 286 -18.03 -1.89 0.08
N PHE A 287 -19.32 -2.02 -0.21
CA PHE A 287 -19.90 -1.69 -1.51
C PHE A 287 -20.54 -0.30 -1.56
N ASN A 288 -20.44 0.49 -0.48
CA ASN A 288 -20.98 1.85 -0.45
C ASN A 288 -20.37 2.72 -1.56
N GLY A 289 -19.07 2.59 -1.83
CA GLY A 289 -18.43 3.30 -2.94
C GLY A 289 -18.90 2.84 -4.32
N CYS A 290 -19.26 1.57 -4.49
CA CYS A 290 -19.85 1.08 -5.74
C CYS A 290 -21.25 1.66 -5.97
N ASN A 291 -22.02 1.79 -4.89
CA ASN A 291 -23.39 2.27 -4.88
C ASN A 291 -23.50 3.77 -4.57
N GLY A 292 -22.42 4.52 -4.78
CA GLY A 292 -22.44 5.98 -4.68
C GLY A 292 -23.37 6.60 -5.73
N ASP A 293 -23.85 7.81 -5.44
CA ASP A 293 -24.76 8.53 -6.33
C ASP A 293 -24.16 8.68 -7.74
N GLY A 294 -24.89 8.22 -8.76
CA GLY A 294 -24.46 8.27 -10.15
C GLY A 294 -23.53 7.12 -10.60
N CYS A 295 -23.22 6.16 -9.73
CA CYS A 295 -22.39 4.99 -10.05
C CYS A 295 -23.25 3.77 -10.40
N HIS A 296 -23.39 2.82 -9.46
CA HIS A 296 -24.17 1.60 -9.65
C HIS A 296 -25.35 1.52 -8.68
N THR A 297 -26.31 0.66 -8.99
CA THR A 297 -27.43 0.32 -8.11
C THR A 297 -27.28 -1.14 -7.67
N ASP A 298 -27.40 -1.39 -6.36
CA ASP A 298 -27.36 -2.72 -5.74
C ASP A 298 -26.13 -3.59 -6.06
N ALA A 299 -24.98 -2.96 -6.35
CA ALA A 299 -23.70 -3.64 -6.50
C ALA A 299 -23.31 -4.31 -5.18
N SER A 300 -22.95 -5.58 -5.25
CA SER A 300 -22.62 -6.40 -4.08
C SER A 300 -21.65 -7.53 -4.44
N ALA A 301 -21.25 -8.30 -3.43
CA ALA A 301 -20.37 -9.47 -3.62
C ALA A 301 -21.00 -10.59 -4.46
N THR A 302 -22.32 -10.53 -4.69
CA THR A 302 -23.07 -11.49 -5.51
C THR A 302 -23.44 -10.94 -6.88
N SER A 303 -23.01 -9.72 -7.24
CA SER A 303 -23.28 -9.16 -8.56
C SER A 303 -22.47 -9.89 -9.63
N ASP A 304 -23.15 -10.62 -10.51
CA ASP A 304 -22.52 -11.44 -11.55
C ASP A 304 -21.54 -10.63 -12.41
N ASN A 305 -22.03 -9.55 -13.03
CA ASN A 305 -21.25 -8.79 -14.01
C ASN A 305 -20.34 -7.71 -13.39
N LEU A 306 -20.60 -7.28 -12.16
CA LEU A 306 -19.83 -6.23 -11.48
C LEU A 306 -18.75 -6.79 -10.56
N TRP A 307 -18.88 -8.05 -10.11
CA TRP A 307 -18.00 -8.62 -9.10
C TRP A 307 -17.59 -10.07 -9.37
N VAL A 308 -18.56 -10.99 -9.45
CA VAL A 308 -18.30 -12.44 -9.45
C VAL A 308 -17.56 -12.87 -10.72
N ASN A 309 -18.10 -12.58 -11.89
CA ASN A 309 -17.54 -13.02 -13.17
C ASN A 309 -16.18 -12.36 -13.47
N PRO A 310 -15.99 -11.03 -13.33
CA PRO A 310 -14.69 -10.41 -13.57
C PRO A 310 -13.59 -11.01 -12.69
N ARG A 311 -13.84 -11.17 -11.39
CA ARG A 311 -12.85 -11.72 -10.45
C ARG A 311 -12.55 -13.19 -10.71
N ALA A 312 -13.57 -13.99 -11.02
CA ALA A 312 -13.39 -15.40 -11.36
C ALA A 312 -12.55 -15.58 -12.64
N GLU A 313 -12.79 -14.75 -13.65
CA GLU A 313 -12.02 -14.79 -14.89
C GLU A 313 -10.56 -14.40 -14.70
N ILE A 314 -10.27 -13.32 -13.96
CA ILE A 314 -8.89 -12.93 -13.67
C ILE A 314 -8.17 -14.00 -12.84
N LYS A 315 -8.85 -14.59 -11.85
CA LYS A 315 -8.31 -15.73 -11.10
C LYS A 315 -7.93 -16.89 -12.04
N SER A 316 -8.83 -17.28 -12.94
CA SER A 316 -8.58 -18.37 -13.91
C SER A 316 -7.37 -18.06 -14.80
N LYS A 317 -7.22 -16.82 -15.26
CA LYS A 317 -6.08 -16.39 -16.08
C LYS A 317 -4.76 -16.35 -15.31
N LEU A 318 -4.77 -15.95 -14.04
CA LEU A 318 -3.61 -16.05 -13.16
C LEU A 318 -3.18 -17.51 -12.98
N GLU A 319 -4.14 -18.41 -12.75
CA GLU A 319 -3.87 -19.85 -12.62
C GLU A 319 -3.30 -20.45 -13.90
N ALA A 320 -3.87 -20.11 -15.05
CA ALA A 320 -3.35 -20.54 -16.35
C ALA A 320 -1.92 -20.03 -16.59
N LEU A 321 -1.65 -18.75 -16.27
CA LEU A 321 -0.32 -18.17 -16.45
C LEU A 321 0.71 -18.81 -15.52
N ALA A 322 0.37 -19.05 -14.26
CA ALA A 322 1.26 -19.75 -13.33
C ALA A 322 1.56 -21.19 -13.78
N ALA A 323 0.57 -21.91 -14.31
CA ALA A 323 0.76 -23.26 -14.84
C ALA A 323 1.66 -23.27 -16.11
N ALA A 324 1.56 -22.25 -16.96
CA ALA A 324 2.43 -22.08 -18.12
C ALA A 324 3.87 -21.68 -17.72
N LEU A 325 4.04 -21.01 -16.58
CA LEU A 325 5.33 -20.62 -16.01
C LEU A 325 6.03 -21.79 -15.31
N GLN A 326 6.56 -22.71 -16.11
CA GLN A 326 7.34 -23.86 -15.65
C GLN A 326 8.65 -24.02 -16.44
N PHE A 327 9.63 -24.69 -15.85
CA PHE A 327 10.87 -25.10 -16.52
C PHE A 327 11.20 -26.55 -16.12
N ASN A 328 11.37 -27.44 -17.11
CA ASN A 328 11.58 -28.87 -16.91
C ASN A 328 10.57 -29.54 -15.95
N GLY A 329 9.30 -29.13 -16.02
CA GLY A 329 8.21 -29.67 -15.20
C GLY A 329 8.15 -29.12 -13.77
N ILE A 330 8.99 -28.14 -13.43
CA ILE A 330 9.00 -27.46 -12.13
C ILE A 330 8.35 -26.09 -12.29
N GLU A 331 7.37 -25.76 -11.45
CA GLU A 331 6.72 -24.45 -11.45
C GLU A 331 7.67 -23.34 -11.00
N ILE A 332 7.65 -22.21 -11.70
CA ILE A 332 8.50 -21.04 -11.41
C ILE A 332 7.93 -20.19 -10.28
N MET A 333 6.61 -20.12 -10.15
CA MET A 333 5.95 -19.32 -9.12
C MET A 333 5.89 -20.09 -7.79
N ASN A 334 6.29 -19.44 -6.70
CA ASN A 334 6.29 -20.04 -5.37
C ASN A 334 4.87 -20.19 -4.83
N ARG A 335 4.61 -21.32 -4.17
CA ARG A 335 3.42 -21.57 -3.38
C ARG A 335 3.73 -21.33 -1.90
N ASN A 336 2.80 -20.70 -1.19
CA ASN A 336 2.82 -20.60 0.26
C ASN A 336 1.38 -20.64 0.79
N PRO A 337 0.96 -21.74 1.45
CA PRO A 337 -0.39 -21.90 1.97
C PRO A 337 -0.65 -21.12 3.26
N ASP A 338 0.39 -20.62 3.95
CA ASP A 338 0.23 -19.82 5.16
C ASP A 338 -0.45 -18.48 4.84
N ALA A 339 -1.68 -18.31 5.31
CA ALA A 339 -2.47 -17.12 5.07
C ALA A 339 -1.99 -15.89 5.87
N GLU A 340 -1.13 -16.07 6.88
CA GLU A 340 -0.52 -14.96 7.61
C GLU A 340 0.63 -14.35 6.79
N ALA A 341 1.51 -15.19 6.23
CA ALA A 341 2.60 -14.74 5.37
C ALA A 341 2.17 -14.44 3.91
N ASN A 342 1.16 -15.14 3.38
CA ASN A 342 0.66 -14.96 2.02
C ASN A 342 -0.67 -14.20 2.01
N LEU A 343 -0.57 -12.88 1.83
CA LEU A 343 -1.74 -11.99 1.71
C LEU A 343 -2.71 -12.40 0.58
N TRP A 344 -2.21 -13.11 -0.45
CA TRP A 344 -2.95 -13.52 -1.65
C TRP A 344 -3.36 -14.99 -1.66
N ALA A 345 -3.24 -15.71 -0.53
CA ALA A 345 -3.58 -17.12 -0.44
C ALA A 345 -5.02 -17.43 -0.88
N SER A 346 -5.94 -16.47 -0.83
CA SER A 346 -7.32 -16.63 -1.32
C SER A 346 -7.52 -16.32 -2.81
N ASN A 347 -6.56 -15.68 -3.46
CA ASN A 347 -6.68 -15.21 -4.85
C ASN A 347 -6.39 -16.30 -5.88
N THR A 348 -5.69 -17.37 -5.51
CA THR A 348 -5.38 -18.51 -6.39
C THR A 348 -5.63 -19.83 -5.68
N SER A 349 -5.94 -20.89 -6.44
CA SER A 349 -6.22 -22.22 -5.87
C SER A 349 -4.94 -22.87 -5.30
N ASN A 350 -3.80 -22.68 -5.97
CA ASN A 350 -2.50 -23.21 -5.56
C ASN A 350 -1.73 -22.33 -4.56
N LYS A 351 -2.37 -21.28 -4.01
CA LYS A 351 -1.79 -20.43 -2.96
C LYS A 351 -0.47 -19.77 -3.37
N TYR A 352 -0.39 -19.30 -4.61
CA TYR A 352 0.77 -18.53 -5.06
C TYR A 352 0.90 -17.23 -4.26
N ASP A 353 2.11 -16.89 -3.86
CA ASP A 353 2.43 -15.66 -3.10
C ASP A 353 3.14 -14.59 -3.95
N GLY A 354 3.37 -14.88 -5.23
CA GLY A 354 4.05 -13.97 -6.14
C GLY A 354 5.55 -13.84 -5.91
N TYR A 355 6.17 -14.73 -5.14
CA TYR A 355 7.62 -14.94 -5.11
C TYR A 355 8.03 -16.03 -6.11
N LEU A 356 9.34 -16.20 -6.35
CA LEU A 356 9.85 -17.26 -7.21
C LEU A 356 10.14 -18.51 -6.40
N ASN A 357 9.87 -19.69 -6.96
CA ASN A 357 10.18 -21.00 -6.39
C ASN A 357 11.69 -21.30 -6.47
N ILE A 358 12.48 -20.47 -5.78
CA ILE A 358 13.93 -20.55 -5.70
C ILE A 358 14.28 -20.78 -4.23
N TYR A 359 15.17 -21.74 -4.00
CA TYR A 359 15.56 -22.14 -2.65
C TYR A 359 16.08 -20.96 -1.83
N ASP A 360 15.47 -20.75 -0.66
CA ASP A 360 15.92 -19.80 0.34
C ASP A 360 15.51 -20.31 1.73
N PRO A 361 16.35 -21.09 2.40
CA PRO A 361 15.99 -21.73 3.67
C PRO A 361 15.86 -20.74 4.84
N ILE A 362 16.18 -19.46 4.64
CA ILE A 362 16.05 -18.43 5.67
C ILE A 362 14.72 -17.68 5.51
N ASN A 363 14.40 -17.26 4.29
CA ASN A 363 13.19 -16.49 4.02
C ASN A 363 11.99 -17.35 3.61
N ASN A 364 12.21 -18.62 3.25
CA ASN A 364 11.19 -19.58 2.84
C ASN A 364 11.56 -20.99 3.31
N PRO A 365 11.62 -21.23 4.64
CA PRO A 365 12.05 -22.51 5.19
C PRO A 365 11.17 -23.69 4.75
N GLU A 366 9.88 -23.46 4.53
CA GLU A 366 8.90 -24.46 4.08
C GLU A 366 8.76 -24.52 2.55
N GLY A 367 9.61 -23.79 1.81
CA GLY A 367 9.48 -23.66 0.35
C GLY A 367 9.55 -24.99 -0.38
N ILE A 368 10.37 -25.93 0.08
CA ILE A 368 10.48 -27.26 -0.55
C ILE A 368 9.17 -28.05 -0.39
N ASP A 369 8.61 -28.04 0.82
CA ASP A 369 7.40 -28.80 1.14
C ASP A 369 6.16 -28.21 0.44
N ASN A 370 6.14 -26.88 0.30
CA ASN A 370 5.03 -26.17 -0.34
C ASN A 370 5.04 -26.28 -1.87
N ASN A 371 6.16 -26.65 -2.49
CA ASN A 371 6.31 -26.75 -3.95
C ASN A 371 6.51 -28.21 -4.40
N PRO A 372 5.41 -28.97 -4.61
CA PRO A 372 5.47 -30.42 -4.87
C PRO A 372 6.11 -30.80 -6.22
N THR A 373 6.24 -29.85 -7.14
CA THR A 373 6.93 -30.05 -8.42
C THR A 373 8.46 -29.94 -8.30
N GLY A 374 8.98 -29.63 -7.10
CA GLY A 374 10.39 -29.35 -6.85
C GLY A 374 10.67 -27.84 -6.70
N THR A 375 11.93 -27.49 -6.45
CA THR A 375 12.40 -26.12 -6.21
C THR A 375 13.70 -25.87 -6.98
N PHE A 376 13.90 -24.64 -7.47
CA PHE A 376 15.10 -24.28 -8.21
C PHE A 376 16.28 -23.89 -7.32
N GLN A 377 17.49 -24.16 -7.83
CA GLN A 377 18.74 -23.69 -7.25
C GLN A 377 18.75 -22.16 -7.16
N ASN A 378 19.18 -21.65 -6.01
CA ASN A 378 19.51 -20.24 -5.83
C ASN A 378 20.87 -19.92 -6.47
N PRO A 379 20.93 -18.96 -7.42
CA PRO A 379 22.15 -18.60 -8.11
C PRO A 379 23.05 -17.64 -7.32
N SER A 380 22.64 -17.20 -6.13
CA SER A 380 23.39 -16.28 -5.26
C SER A 380 23.10 -16.60 -3.79
N PRO A 381 23.56 -17.78 -3.30
CA PRO A 381 23.33 -18.21 -1.93
C PRO A 381 23.90 -17.20 -0.93
N SER A 382 23.13 -16.91 0.12
CA SER A 382 23.56 -15.94 1.15
C SER A 382 24.80 -16.42 1.90
N ASN A 383 25.64 -15.47 2.31
CA ASN A 383 26.77 -15.75 3.20
C ASN A 383 26.33 -16.29 4.56
N SER A 384 25.11 -15.99 5.01
CA SER A 384 24.53 -16.49 6.26
C SER A 384 24.13 -17.96 6.23
N TRP A 385 24.10 -18.61 5.05
CA TRP A 385 23.73 -20.02 4.95
C TRP A 385 24.84 -20.94 5.47
N SER A 386 24.44 -22.00 6.15
CA SER A 386 25.32 -23.09 6.57
C SER A 386 25.90 -23.82 5.35
N GLN A 387 27.00 -24.55 5.55
CA GLN A 387 27.60 -25.34 4.47
C GLN A 387 26.63 -26.40 3.94
N ALA A 388 25.90 -27.09 4.84
CA ALA A 388 24.90 -28.07 4.46
C ALA A 388 23.78 -27.48 3.58
N GLN A 389 23.33 -26.24 3.86
CA GLN A 389 22.35 -25.54 3.03
C GLN A 389 22.92 -25.22 1.64
N LYS A 390 24.19 -24.81 1.56
CA LYS A 390 24.87 -24.53 0.28
C LYS A 390 25.06 -25.81 -0.53
N ASP A 391 25.45 -26.90 0.12
CA ASP A 391 25.63 -28.21 -0.52
C ASP A 391 24.30 -28.74 -1.05
N PHE A 392 23.23 -28.65 -0.26
CA PHE A 392 21.88 -28.99 -0.71
C PHE A 392 21.45 -28.13 -1.91
N ASN A 393 21.68 -26.81 -1.87
CA ASN A 393 21.36 -25.91 -2.98
C ASN A 393 22.04 -26.33 -4.30
N LEU A 394 23.26 -26.87 -4.25
CA LEU A 394 23.97 -27.37 -5.43
C LEU A 394 23.34 -28.64 -6.03
N THR A 395 22.50 -29.36 -5.29
CA THR A 395 21.77 -30.53 -5.79
C THR A 395 20.50 -30.16 -6.56
N LEU A 396 20.03 -28.92 -6.40
CA LEU A 396 18.78 -28.46 -7.01
C LEU A 396 18.94 -28.13 -8.50
N PRO A 397 17.88 -28.31 -9.30
CA PRO A 397 17.89 -27.98 -10.71
C PRO A 397 18.07 -26.48 -10.94
N LYS A 398 18.85 -26.11 -11.96
CA LYS A 398 19.03 -24.73 -12.39
C LYS A 398 17.87 -24.29 -13.27
N ILE A 399 17.52 -23.01 -13.19
CA ILE A 399 16.50 -22.38 -14.05
C ILE A 399 17.17 -21.55 -15.15
N THR A 400 16.61 -21.60 -16.36
CA THR A 400 16.88 -20.65 -17.45
C THR A 400 15.58 -19.92 -17.76
N LEU A 401 15.65 -18.59 -17.93
CA LEU A 401 14.48 -17.77 -18.24
C LEU A 401 14.65 -17.10 -19.60
N THR A 402 13.62 -17.19 -20.43
CA THR A 402 13.43 -16.33 -21.60
C THR A 402 12.85 -14.97 -21.19
N ASN A 403 12.91 -13.99 -22.08
CA ASN A 403 12.22 -12.71 -21.92
C ASN A 403 10.70 -12.89 -21.78
N ALA A 404 10.10 -13.83 -22.52
CA ALA A 404 8.68 -14.16 -22.39
C ALA A 404 8.34 -14.64 -20.97
N GLN A 405 9.16 -15.54 -20.42
CA GLN A 405 9.00 -16.01 -19.03
C GLN A 405 9.20 -14.88 -18.02
N MET A 406 10.27 -14.09 -18.13
CA MET A 406 10.51 -13.00 -17.18
C MET A 406 9.42 -11.93 -17.23
N GLY A 407 8.99 -11.51 -18.43
CA GLY A 407 7.91 -10.54 -18.55
C GLY A 407 6.57 -11.09 -18.04
N SER A 408 6.31 -12.37 -18.28
CA SER A 408 5.12 -13.05 -17.76
C SER A 408 5.14 -13.20 -16.23
N ILE A 409 6.30 -13.45 -15.62
CA ILE A 409 6.50 -13.43 -14.16
C ILE A 409 6.17 -12.05 -13.61
N ILE A 410 6.69 -10.98 -14.21
CA ILE A 410 6.41 -9.59 -13.80
C ILE A 410 4.91 -9.32 -13.87
N ASN A 411 4.26 -9.71 -14.97
CA ASN A 411 2.82 -9.50 -15.16
C ASN A 411 1.97 -10.31 -14.16
N PHE A 412 2.33 -11.57 -13.92
CA PHE A 412 1.68 -12.39 -12.89
C PHE A 412 1.78 -11.71 -11.52
N GLN A 413 2.98 -11.27 -11.14
CA GLN A 413 3.23 -10.60 -9.87
C GLN A 413 2.47 -9.29 -9.76
N LEU A 414 2.46 -8.46 -10.81
CA LEU A 414 1.73 -7.20 -10.87
C LEU A 414 0.23 -7.43 -10.60
N CYS A 415 -0.37 -8.36 -11.35
CA CYS A 415 -1.80 -8.66 -11.29
C CYS A 415 -2.23 -9.39 -10.01
N LEU A 416 -1.39 -10.29 -9.49
CA LEU A 416 -1.66 -10.94 -8.20
C LEU A 416 -1.59 -9.92 -7.07
N ARG A 417 -0.54 -9.10 -7.05
CA ARG A 417 -0.24 -8.14 -5.97
C ARG A 417 -1.17 -6.93 -5.95
N ASP A 418 -1.88 -6.69 -7.05
CA ASP A 418 -2.99 -5.72 -7.13
C ASP A 418 -4.13 -6.07 -6.16
N TYR A 419 -4.23 -7.35 -5.77
CA TYR A 419 -5.16 -7.90 -4.77
C TYR A 419 -6.65 -7.82 -5.15
N SER A 420 -7.02 -7.03 -6.15
CA SER A 420 -8.40 -6.76 -6.52
C SER A 420 -9.00 -7.81 -7.46
N LEU A 421 -8.19 -8.72 -8.02
CA LEU A 421 -8.60 -9.65 -9.09
C LEU A 421 -9.29 -8.92 -10.26
N GLY A 422 -8.76 -7.77 -10.65
CA GLY A 422 -9.22 -6.99 -11.80
C GLY A 422 -10.29 -5.95 -11.51
N ILE A 423 -10.70 -5.73 -10.26
CA ILE A 423 -11.68 -4.66 -9.95
C ILE A 423 -11.10 -3.27 -10.28
N HIS A 424 -9.82 -3.04 -10.05
CA HIS A 424 -9.19 -1.75 -10.38
C HIS A 424 -9.20 -1.48 -11.90
N ASN A 425 -8.91 -2.50 -12.72
CA ASN A 425 -8.94 -2.35 -14.18
C ASN A 425 -9.04 -3.69 -14.92
N TYR A 426 -10.26 -4.25 -14.98
CA TYR A 426 -10.52 -5.59 -15.51
C TYR A 426 -10.03 -5.75 -16.96
N LYS A 427 -10.34 -4.79 -17.84
CA LYS A 427 -9.98 -4.87 -19.26
C LYS A 427 -8.46 -4.96 -19.46
N TYR A 428 -7.71 -4.10 -18.80
CA TYR A 428 -6.25 -4.08 -18.88
C TYR A 428 -5.66 -5.37 -18.27
N THR A 429 -6.07 -5.73 -17.05
CA THR A 429 -5.55 -6.92 -16.36
C THR A 429 -5.82 -8.20 -17.15
N LYS A 430 -7.03 -8.36 -17.68
CA LYS A 430 -7.39 -9.49 -18.55
C LYS A 430 -6.47 -9.57 -19.76
N LYS A 431 -6.33 -8.45 -20.50
CA LYS A 431 -5.53 -8.44 -21.72
C LYS A 431 -4.05 -8.67 -21.46
N LEU A 432 -3.53 -8.14 -20.36
CA LEU A 432 -2.14 -8.36 -19.94
C LEU A 432 -1.85 -9.83 -19.67
N LEU A 433 -2.75 -10.54 -18.98
CA LEU A 433 -2.59 -11.98 -18.72
C LEU A 433 -2.73 -12.81 -19.99
N GLU A 434 -3.70 -12.49 -20.86
CA GLU A 434 -3.88 -13.16 -22.16
C GLU A 434 -2.66 -13.03 -23.06
N ASN A 435 -2.15 -11.81 -23.20
CA ASN A 435 -0.98 -11.58 -24.05
C ASN A 435 0.29 -12.21 -23.46
N SER A 436 0.39 -12.31 -22.12
CA SER A 436 1.49 -13.03 -21.46
C SER A 436 1.44 -14.54 -21.76
N LEU A 437 0.26 -15.15 -21.66
CA LEU A 437 0.05 -16.56 -22.05
C LEU A 437 0.43 -16.80 -23.52
N ALA A 438 -0.06 -15.94 -24.41
CA ALA A 438 0.27 -16.02 -25.83
C ALA A 438 1.79 -15.88 -26.09
N ALA A 439 2.48 -15.03 -25.34
CA ALA A 439 3.94 -14.86 -25.46
C ALA A 439 4.73 -16.09 -24.99
N LEU A 440 4.17 -16.91 -24.09
CA LEU A 440 4.72 -18.22 -23.70
C LEU A 440 4.41 -19.33 -24.73
N GLY A 441 3.58 -19.05 -25.75
CA GLY A 441 3.12 -20.04 -26.73
C GLY A 441 2.07 -21.01 -26.17
N SER A 442 1.32 -20.58 -25.14
CA SER A 442 0.30 -21.36 -24.42
C SER A 442 -1.13 -20.97 -24.78
#